data_AF-A0A7C7KVR5-F1
#
_entry.id   AF-A0A7C7KVR5-F1
#
_cell.length_a   1.000
_cell.length_b   1.000
_cell.length_c   1.000
_cell.angle_alpha   90.00
_cell.angle_beta   90.00
_cell.angle_gamma   90.00
#
_symmetry.space_group_name_H-M   'P 1'
#
loop_
_entity.id
_entity.type
_entity.pdbx_description
1 polymer ?
#
loop_
_entity_poly.entity_id
_entity_poly.type
_entity_poly.pdbx_seq_one_letter_code
_entity_poly.pdbx_strand_id
1 'polypeptide(L)'
;MWHIQRIVLQSISRWFIIFIIAFATLRWCGCAIAHANGNASSSHATVAFTGDVLLDRGVRDAVKCMNVSDLVRDIRIALHRIDIAFCNLECPISERASKLPKPASFRAPPAMLSVLR
;
A
#
# COMPACT_ATOMS: atom_id res chain seq x y z
N MET A 1 27.37 6.24 70.87
CA MET A 1 26.03 6.41 70.28
C MET A 1 26.05 7.06 68.88
N TRP A 2 26.91 8.05 68.62
CA TRP A 2 27.04 8.74 67.32
C TRP A 2 27.52 7.88 66.13
N HIS A 3 28.42 6.92 66.37
CA HIS A 3 28.97 6.07 65.30
C HIS A 3 27.95 5.07 64.71
N ILE A 4 27.05 4.53 65.52
CA ILE A 4 26.03 3.56 65.08
C ILE A 4 24.98 4.25 64.19
N GLN A 5 24.60 5.48 64.56
CA GLN A 5 23.66 6.30 63.78
C GLN A 5 24.18 6.60 62.36
N ARG A 6 25.48 6.91 62.18
CA ARG A 6 26.08 7.13 60.85
C ARG A 6 26.08 5.88 59.97
N ILE A 7 26.37 4.71 60.53
CA ILE A 7 26.40 3.45 59.77
C ILE A 7 24.99 3.06 59.29
N VAL A 8 23.99 3.21 60.16
CA VAL A 8 22.59 2.95 59.81
C VAL A 8 22.10 3.92 58.73
N LEU A 9 22.40 5.22 58.84
CA LEU A 9 22.03 6.22 57.84
C LEU A 9 22.69 5.96 56.47
N GLN A 10 23.98 5.58 56.46
CA GLN A 10 24.71 5.24 55.24
C GLN A 10 24.22 3.92 54.62
N SER A 11 23.79 2.96 55.43
CA SER A 11 23.18 1.73 54.95
C SER A 11 21.83 2.03 54.29
N ILE A 12 20.97 2.80 54.97
CA ILE A 12 19.65 3.21 54.46
C ILE A 12 19.79 3.99 53.15
N SER A 13 20.76 4.92 53.04
CA SER A 13 20.94 5.70 51.80
C SER A 13 21.39 4.84 50.62
N ARG A 14 22.24 3.83 50.86
CA ARG A 14 22.68 2.89 49.82
C ARG A 14 21.53 2.04 49.31
N TRP A 15 20.67 1.54 50.19
CA TRP A 15 19.45 0.81 49.80
C TRP A 15 18.48 1.70 49.03
N PHE A 16 18.32 2.97 49.44
CA PHE A 16 17.46 3.92 48.74
C PHE A 16 17.92 4.20 47.31
N ILE A 17 19.24 4.34 47.09
CA ILE A 17 19.83 4.54 45.76
C ILE A 17 19.64 3.29 44.88
N ILE A 18 19.84 2.09 45.43
CA ILE A 18 19.62 0.83 44.71
C ILE A 18 18.15 0.70 44.28
N PHE A 19 17.20 1.05 45.17
CA PHE A 19 15.77 1.06 44.84
C PHE A 19 15.42 2.03 43.72
N ILE A 20 15.99 3.23 43.71
CA ILE A 20 15.78 4.23 42.65
C ILE A 20 16.33 3.72 41.31
N ILE A 21 17.54 3.14 41.29
CA ILE A 21 18.14 2.59 40.07
C ILE A 21 17.30 1.41 39.56
N ALA A 22 16.86 0.50 40.43
CA ALA A 22 16.02 -0.64 40.05
C ALA A 22 14.65 -0.21 39.49
N PHE A 23 14.03 0.82 40.07
CA PHE A 23 12.78 1.38 39.53
C PHE A 23 12.98 2.09 38.19
N ALA A 24 14.08 2.81 38.03
CA ALA A 24 14.43 3.48 36.78
C ALA A 24 14.69 2.47 35.65
N THR A 25 15.38 1.36 35.94
CA THR A 25 15.65 0.29 34.95
C THR A 25 14.40 -0.50 34.61
N LEU A 26 13.52 -0.79 35.58
CA LEU A 26 12.21 -1.43 35.30
C LEU A 26 11.35 -0.58 34.35
N ARG A 27 11.34 0.74 34.55
CA ARG A 27 10.55 1.68 33.75
C ARG A 27 11.10 1.82 32.32
N TRP A 28 12.43 1.77 32.15
CA TRP A 28 13.09 1.80 30.84
C TRP A 28 12.80 0.55 30.01
N CYS A 29 12.85 -0.64 30.63
CA CYS A 29 12.50 -1.90 29.94
C CYS A 29 11.02 -1.96 29.52
N GLY A 30 10.09 -1.45 30.35
CA GLY A 30 8.66 -1.43 30.02
C GLY A 30 8.30 -0.58 28.80
N CYS A 31 8.91 0.61 28.68
CA CYS A 31 8.67 1.50 27.53
C CYS A 31 9.21 0.94 26.21
N ALA A 32 10.35 0.24 26.23
CA ALA A 32 10.93 -0.36 25.03
C ALA A 32 10.04 -1.47 24.44
N ILE A 33 9.43 -2.28 25.30
CA ILE A 33 8.52 -3.37 24.90
C ILE A 33 7.22 -2.82 24.31
N ALA A 34 6.66 -1.76 24.89
CA ALA A 34 5.45 -1.12 24.38
C ALA A 34 5.64 -0.48 22.99
N HIS A 35 6.82 0.10 22.73
CA HIS A 35 7.14 0.69 21.42
C HIS A 35 7.34 -0.37 20.32
N ALA A 36 7.90 -1.54 20.67
CA ALA A 36 8.10 -2.64 19.73
C ALA A 36 6.77 -3.25 19.25
N ASN A 37 5.76 -3.32 20.13
CA ASN A 37 4.44 -3.88 19.80
C ASN A 37 3.51 -2.89 19.06
N GLY A 38 3.76 -1.58 19.12
CA GLY A 38 2.90 -0.56 18.51
C GLY A 38 3.04 -0.37 16.99
N ASN A 39 4.07 -0.97 16.36
CA ASN A 39 4.44 -0.68 14.97
C ASN A 39 4.34 -1.86 14.00
N ALA A 40 3.87 -3.03 14.43
CA ALA A 40 3.61 -4.14 13.52
C ALA A 40 2.24 -3.97 12.80
N SER A 41 2.04 -2.83 12.13
CA SER A 41 0.97 -2.69 11.14
C SER A 41 1.44 -3.44 9.89
N SER A 42 0.88 -4.63 9.63
CA SER A 42 1.09 -5.31 8.36
C SER A 42 0.39 -4.50 7.28
N SER A 43 1.15 -3.63 6.59
CA SER A 43 0.66 -2.94 5.41
C SER A 43 0.42 -3.98 4.32
N HIS A 44 -0.85 -4.24 4.03
CA HIS A 44 -1.25 -5.09 2.92
C HIS A 44 -1.53 -4.21 1.70
N ALA A 45 -1.04 -4.62 0.53
CA ALA A 45 -1.40 -4.05 -0.75
C ALA A 45 -2.07 -5.12 -1.61
N THR A 46 -3.11 -4.73 -2.32
CA THR A 46 -3.89 -5.58 -3.23
C THR A 46 -3.50 -5.26 -4.67
N VAL A 47 -3.19 -6.30 -5.44
CA VAL A 47 -2.80 -6.16 -6.84
C VAL A 47 -3.69 -7.06 -7.70
N ALA A 48 -4.29 -6.48 -8.75
CA ALA A 48 -5.00 -7.24 -9.77
C ALA A 48 -4.19 -7.31 -11.06
N PHE A 49 -4.21 -8.49 -11.68
CA PHE A 49 -3.74 -8.72 -13.02
C PHE A 49 -4.91 -9.21 -13.85
N THR A 50 -5.21 -8.51 -14.93
CA THR A 50 -6.11 -8.99 -15.98
C THR A 50 -5.31 -9.36 -17.21
N GLY A 51 -5.89 -10.23 -18.04
CA GLY A 51 -5.31 -10.63 -19.30
C GLY A 51 -5.43 -9.54 -20.36
N ASP A 52 -5.68 -10.00 -21.57
CA ASP A 52 -5.66 -9.19 -22.78
C ASP A 52 -6.82 -8.19 -22.84
N VAL A 53 -6.47 -6.92 -22.97
CA VAL A 53 -7.39 -5.81 -23.16
C VAL A 53 -7.20 -5.23 -24.55
N LEU A 54 -8.24 -5.38 -25.37
CA LEU A 54 -8.29 -4.87 -26.72
C LEU A 54 -9.17 -3.61 -26.78
N LEU A 55 -8.57 -2.43 -26.89
CA LEU A 55 -9.26 -1.13 -27.01
C LEU A 55 -9.66 -0.78 -28.46
N ASP A 56 -9.92 -1.80 -29.28
CA ASP A 56 -10.28 -1.64 -30.68
C ASP A 56 -11.58 -2.39 -30.99
N ARG A 57 -12.02 -2.43 -32.25
CA ARG A 57 -13.23 -3.15 -32.70
C ARG A 57 -14.46 -2.76 -31.87
N GLY A 58 -15.16 -3.73 -31.25
CA GLY A 58 -16.39 -3.52 -30.51
C GLY A 58 -16.26 -2.53 -29.35
N VAL A 59 -15.10 -2.44 -28.70
CA VAL A 59 -14.87 -1.45 -27.63
C VAL A 59 -14.81 -0.04 -28.22
N ARG A 60 -14.08 0.13 -29.34
CA ARG A 60 -14.06 1.42 -30.07
C ARG A 60 -15.46 1.83 -30.50
N ASP A 61 -16.24 0.90 -31.04
CA ASP A 61 -17.58 1.21 -31.53
C ASP A 61 -18.54 1.49 -30.38
N ALA A 62 -18.44 0.78 -29.26
CA ALA A 62 -19.22 1.06 -28.05
C ALA A 62 -18.94 2.47 -27.50
N VAL A 63 -17.67 2.89 -27.43
CA VAL A 63 -17.29 4.24 -26.96
C VAL A 63 -17.88 5.37 -27.82
N LYS A 64 -18.23 5.12 -29.09
CA LYS A 64 -18.93 6.10 -29.93
C LYS A 64 -20.42 6.20 -29.63
N CYS A 65 -21.02 5.12 -29.09
CA CYS A 65 -22.46 4.98 -28.93
C CYS A 65 -22.93 5.16 -27.49
N MET A 66 -22.03 5.09 -26.51
CA MET A 66 -22.37 5.23 -25.08
C MET A 66 -21.25 5.90 -24.29
N ASN A 67 -21.58 6.38 -23.09
CA ASN A 67 -20.56 6.94 -22.20
C ASN A 67 -19.59 5.85 -21.74
N VAL A 68 -18.30 6.18 -21.70
CA VAL A 68 -17.25 5.28 -21.24
C VAL A 68 -17.53 4.75 -19.83
N SER A 69 -18.02 5.60 -18.92
CA SER A 69 -18.34 5.20 -17.55
C SER A 69 -19.42 4.12 -17.46
N ASP A 70 -20.36 4.11 -18.41
CA ASP A 70 -21.39 3.07 -18.48
C ASP A 70 -20.83 1.77 -19.06
N LEU A 71 -19.95 1.87 -20.07
CA LEU A 71 -19.31 0.72 -20.73
C LEU A 71 -18.47 -0.13 -19.76
N VAL A 72 -17.75 0.51 -18.84
CA VAL A 72 -16.84 -0.19 -17.91
C VAL A 72 -17.34 -0.20 -16.46
N ARG A 73 -18.61 0.14 -16.21
CA ARG A 73 -19.16 0.32 -14.87
C ARG A 73 -18.87 -0.86 -13.95
N ASP A 74 -19.17 -2.07 -14.41
CA ASP A 74 -19.08 -3.27 -13.57
C ASP A 74 -17.61 -3.65 -13.29
N ILE A 75 -16.72 -3.44 -14.26
CA ILE A 75 -15.27 -3.62 -14.11
C ILE A 75 -14.72 -2.60 -13.11
N ARG A 76 -15.13 -1.34 -13.24
CA ARG A 76 -14.68 -0.25 -12.37
C ARG A 76 -15.09 -0.48 -10.92
N ILE A 77 -16.29 -1.01 -10.67
CA ILE A 77 -16.74 -1.39 -9.33
C ILE A 77 -15.82 -2.44 -8.71
N ALA A 78 -15.40 -3.45 -9.48
CA ALA A 78 -14.49 -4.48 -9.02
C ALA A 78 -13.08 -3.91 -8.73
N LEU A 79 -12.57 -3.03 -9.60
CA LEU A 79 -11.22 -2.48 -9.48
C LEU A 79 -11.09 -1.36 -8.43
N HIS A 80 -12.17 -0.68 -8.04
CA HIS A 80 -12.12 0.42 -7.05
C HIS A 80 -11.66 -0.03 -5.65
N ARG A 81 -11.65 -1.34 -5.38
CA ARG A 81 -11.17 -1.90 -4.10
C ARG A 81 -9.70 -2.33 -4.14
N ILE A 82 -9.02 -2.11 -5.27
CA ILE A 82 -7.67 -2.63 -5.52
C ILE A 82 -6.68 -1.47 -5.56
N ASP A 83 -5.53 -1.63 -4.90
CA ASP A 83 -4.51 -0.58 -4.83
C ASP A 83 -3.78 -0.41 -6.17
N ILE A 84 -3.51 -1.52 -6.87
CA ILE A 84 -2.80 -1.51 -8.17
C ILE A 84 -3.46 -2.51 -9.12
N ALA A 85 -3.81 -2.07 -10.34
CA ALA A 85 -4.33 -2.93 -11.39
C ALA A 85 -3.42 -2.90 -12.64
N PHE A 86 -3.09 -4.07 -13.16
CA PHE A 86 -2.32 -4.28 -14.38
C PHE A 86 -3.17 -5.00 -15.43
N CYS A 87 -2.99 -4.63 -16.69
CA CYS A 87 -3.59 -5.32 -17.83
C CYS A 87 -2.58 -5.48 -18.97
N ASN A 88 -2.72 -6.53 -19.76
CA ASN A 88 -1.99 -6.65 -21.02
C ASN A 88 -2.74 -5.88 -22.12
N LEU A 89 -2.12 -4.85 -22.70
CA LEU A 89 -2.71 -4.11 -23.81
C LEU A 89 -2.40 -4.80 -25.15
N GLU A 90 -3.36 -5.56 -25.67
CA GLU A 90 -3.27 -6.29 -26.96
C GLU A 90 -3.55 -5.40 -28.18
N CYS A 91 -3.26 -4.11 -28.05
CA CYS A 91 -3.23 -3.21 -29.20
C CYS A 91 -2.26 -2.05 -28.97
N PRO A 92 -1.49 -1.65 -29.99
CA PRO A 92 -0.65 -0.49 -29.91
C PRO A 92 -1.50 0.78 -29.77
N ILE A 93 -1.09 1.64 -28.82
CA ILE A 93 -1.61 3.00 -28.70
C ILE A 93 -0.80 3.90 -29.62
N SER A 94 -1.43 4.48 -30.63
CA SER A 94 -0.74 5.34 -31.60
C SER A 94 -1.70 6.30 -32.26
N GLU A 95 -1.22 7.47 -32.71
CA GLU A 95 -1.94 8.35 -33.63
C GLU A 95 -1.75 7.94 -35.09
N ARG A 96 -0.77 7.08 -35.37
CA ARG A 96 -0.50 6.61 -36.73
C ARG A 96 -1.11 5.23 -36.93
N ALA A 97 -1.47 4.93 -38.16
CA ALA A 97 -1.91 3.59 -38.55
C ALA A 97 -1.28 3.26 -39.90
N SER A 98 -0.55 2.14 -39.93
CA SER A 98 -0.11 1.51 -41.18
C SER A 98 -0.71 0.11 -41.19
N LYS A 99 -1.52 -0.19 -42.20
CA LYS A 99 -2.13 -1.50 -42.33
C LYS A 99 -1.04 -2.50 -42.67
N LEU A 100 -0.77 -3.42 -41.76
CA LEU A 100 0.13 -4.55 -42.03
C LEU A 100 -0.58 -5.55 -42.95
N PRO A 101 0.15 -6.23 -43.86
CA PRO A 101 -0.40 -7.26 -44.74
C PRO A 101 -0.67 -8.56 -43.97
N LYS A 102 -1.53 -8.47 -42.94
CA LYS A 102 -1.98 -9.58 -42.11
C LYS A 102 -3.51 -9.53 -41.92
N PRO A 103 -4.17 -10.66 -41.64
CA PRO A 103 -5.63 -10.73 -41.56
C PRO A 103 -6.25 -9.80 -40.52
N ALA A 104 -5.53 -9.52 -39.43
CA ALA A 104 -5.99 -8.64 -38.37
C ALA A 104 -4.87 -7.71 -37.91
N SER A 105 -5.17 -6.41 -37.87
CA SER A 105 -4.30 -5.40 -37.28
C SER A 105 -5.13 -4.55 -36.33
N PHE A 106 -4.70 -4.46 -35.08
CA PHE A 106 -5.34 -3.66 -34.04
C PHE A 106 -4.53 -2.41 -33.78
N ARG A 107 -5.21 -1.32 -33.40
CA ARG A 107 -4.57 -0.06 -33.00
C ARG A 107 -5.60 0.80 -32.29
N ALA A 108 -5.34 1.30 -31.10
CA ALA A 108 -6.23 2.26 -30.44
C ALA A 108 -5.61 3.68 -30.46
N PRO A 109 -6.40 4.77 -30.66
CA PRO A 109 -5.90 6.13 -30.46
C PRO A 109 -5.62 6.40 -28.98
N PRO A 110 -4.73 7.34 -28.65
CA PRO A 110 -4.50 7.79 -27.27
C PRO A 110 -5.78 8.14 -26.51
N ALA A 111 -6.79 8.69 -27.19
CA ALA A 111 -8.11 8.99 -26.60
C ALA A 111 -8.80 7.76 -25.97
N MET A 112 -8.56 6.55 -26.49
CA MET A 112 -9.14 5.31 -25.93
C MET A 112 -8.58 4.94 -24.56
N LEU A 113 -7.44 5.49 -24.13
CA LEU A 113 -6.91 5.26 -22.79
C LEU A 113 -7.84 5.78 -21.69
N SER A 114 -8.78 6.67 -22.03
CA SER A 114 -9.84 7.09 -21.11
C SER A 114 -10.72 5.93 -20.62
N VAL A 115 -10.81 4.82 -21.37
CA VAL A 115 -11.53 3.61 -20.98
C VAL A 115 -10.89 2.91 -19.78
N LEU A 116 -9.58 3.10 -19.56
CA LEU A 116 -8.82 2.45 -18.50
C LEU A 116 -8.74 3.30 -17.21
N ARG A 117 -9.43 4.44 -17.15
CA ARG A 117 -9.37 5.41 -16.04
C ARG A 117 -10.64 5.43 -15.20
#